data_AF-A0A2H6FFZ4-F1
#
_entry.id   AF-A0A2H6FFZ4-F1
#
_cell.length_a   1.000
_cell.length_b   1.000
_cell.length_c   1.000
_cell.angle_alpha   90.00
_cell.angle_beta   90.00
_cell.angle_gamma   90.00
#
_symmetry.space_group_name_H-M   'P 1'
#
loop_
_entity.id
_entity.type
_entity.pdbx_description
1 polymer ?
#
loop_
_entity_poly.entity_id
_entity_poly.type
_entity_poly.pdbx_seq_one_letter_code
_entity_poly.pdbx_strand_id
1 'polypeptide(L)'
;MQQRRNYYIIGSVLLSILLVPLSGSGIISLKWGIVPFFGGSALIAVSLLWLSSCIFSKEMNSGYILQVFRYILTAGLITSFSGLLLLSGSYIRYVAMDRLSPHWILFWPLVLVACLIFLAGMYRKIIQGNVETFKRWERFIKREDREPRSFLKNLWEEVILQKQLRRESHIRWLRHVLIFWGFVSLWLVDFAFAVITKYLPIFGWPPLPKDSAVRVGFDFFLDFFGLMILTGTAVALLWGLRVRRTTQKIYTDTPTAAFLFIVAFTGYLVEGLRLAALPYEPYMGYSFLGNFVASFIRGTDLSFSSIHRGLWLFHVFISCAFIAYFPVKRLVHSCATPVGKLMQSQKTMLDKKVKGVVSGLLNPEE
;
A
#
# COMPACT_ATOMS: atom_id res chain seq x y z
N MET A 1 -12.00 8.46 30.20
CA MET A 1 -12.26 8.63 28.75
C MET A 1 -11.72 7.49 27.87
N GLN A 2 -10.49 7.00 28.08
CA GLN A 2 -9.88 5.90 27.29
C GLN A 2 -10.74 4.61 27.26
N GLN A 3 -11.30 4.23 28.41
CA GLN A 3 -12.12 3.01 28.56
C GLN A 3 -13.46 3.09 27.80
N ARG A 4 -14.16 4.23 27.87
CA ARG A 4 -15.40 4.47 27.08
C ARG A 4 -15.13 4.39 25.57
N ARG A 5 -14.02 4.97 25.09
CA ARG A 5 -13.63 4.90 23.67
C ARG A 5 -13.39 3.46 23.20
N ASN A 6 -12.79 2.61 24.03
CA ASN A 6 -12.58 1.21 23.69
C ASN A 6 -13.91 0.46 23.52
N TYR A 7 -14.92 0.73 24.36
CA TYR A 7 -16.26 0.15 24.20
C TYR A 7 -16.94 0.58 22.89
N TYR A 8 -16.80 1.83 22.46
CA TYR A 8 -17.35 2.27 21.17
C TYR A 8 -16.69 1.58 19.98
N ILE A 9 -15.37 1.40 20.01
CA ILE A 9 -14.63 0.70 18.96
C ILE A 9 -15.08 -0.76 18.89
N ILE A 10 -15.09 -1.45 20.04
CA ILE A 10 -15.51 -2.85 20.14
C ILE A 10 -16.97 -3.00 19.70
N GLY A 11 -17.86 -2.13 20.17
CA GLY A 11 -19.28 -2.13 19.80
C GLY A 11 -19.49 -1.92 18.30
N SER A 12 -18.73 -1.02 17.67
CA SER A 12 -18.82 -0.78 16.22
C SER A 12 -18.33 -1.98 15.39
N VAL A 13 -17.27 -2.64 15.86
CA VAL A 13 -16.75 -3.88 15.25
C VAL A 13 -17.76 -5.01 15.39
N LEU A 14 -18.31 -5.24 16.59
CA LEU A 14 -19.32 -6.27 16.83
C LEU A 14 -20.58 -6.04 16.01
N LEU A 15 -21.07 -4.80 15.94
CA LEU A 15 -22.19 -4.43 15.09
C LEU A 15 -21.90 -4.77 13.62
N SER A 16 -20.70 -4.44 13.12
CA SER A 16 -20.33 -4.73 11.74
C SER A 16 -20.33 -6.22 11.43
N ILE A 17 -19.91 -7.06 12.39
CA ILE A 17 -19.96 -8.53 12.26
C ILE A 17 -21.41 -9.01 12.21
N LEU A 18 -22.29 -8.47 13.05
CA LEU A 18 -23.72 -8.80 13.07
C LEU A 18 -24.45 -8.38 11.78
N LEU A 19 -23.94 -7.40 11.03
CA LEU A 19 -24.51 -6.98 9.75
C LEU A 19 -24.08 -7.88 8.57
N VAL A 20 -23.07 -8.74 8.73
CA VAL A 20 -22.60 -9.63 7.65
C VAL A 20 -23.69 -10.58 7.15
N PRO A 21 -24.46 -11.29 8.01
CA PRO A 21 -25.57 -12.12 7.57
C PRO A 21 -26.66 -11.33 6.82
N LEU A 22 -26.93 -10.08 7.22
CA LEU A 22 -27.90 -9.20 6.55
C LEU A 22 -27.44 -8.77 5.16
N SER A 23 -26.12 -8.61 4.98
CA SER A 23 -25.53 -8.43 3.65
C SER A 23 -25.59 -9.71 2.82
N GLY A 24 -25.36 -10.87 3.45
CA GLY A 24 -25.50 -12.18 2.82
C GLY A 24 -26.93 -12.53 2.40
N SER A 25 -27.95 -12.10 3.17
CA SER A 25 -29.36 -12.31 2.83
C SER A 25 -29.87 -11.31 1.78
N GLY A 26 -29.17 -10.20 1.58
CA GLY A 26 -29.46 -9.22 0.55
C GLY A 26 -30.33 -8.04 0.96
N ILE A 27 -30.65 -7.94 2.24
CA ILE A 27 -31.30 -6.78 2.84
C ILE A 27 -30.39 -5.56 2.68
N ILE A 28 -29.08 -5.76 2.82
CA ILE A 28 -28.06 -4.73 2.63
C ILE A 28 -27.48 -4.86 1.21
N SER A 29 -27.61 -3.81 0.41
CA SER A 29 -27.04 -3.77 -0.95
C SER A 29 -25.51 -3.67 -0.96
N LEU A 30 -24.88 -4.08 -2.07
CA LEU A 30 -23.42 -3.99 -2.24
C LEU A 30 -22.87 -2.56 -2.03
N LYS A 31 -23.67 -1.53 -2.30
CA LYS A 31 -23.32 -0.12 -2.08
C LYS A 31 -22.91 0.15 -0.63
N TRP A 32 -23.57 -0.52 0.33
CA TRP A 32 -23.27 -0.38 1.75
C TRP A 32 -21.98 -1.08 2.18
N GLY A 33 -21.38 -1.92 1.34
CA GLY A 33 -19.99 -2.36 1.52
C GLY A 33 -18.99 -1.40 0.88
N ILE A 34 -19.29 -0.93 -0.33
CA ILE A 34 -18.41 -0.05 -1.13
C ILE A 34 -18.24 1.32 -0.45
N VAL A 35 -19.33 2.00 -0.10
CA VAL A 35 -19.27 3.37 0.44
C VAL A 35 -18.43 3.43 1.73
N PRO A 36 -18.64 2.55 2.73
CA PRO A 36 -17.81 2.58 3.93
C PRO A 36 -16.35 2.18 3.66
N PHE A 37 -16.08 1.25 2.74
CA PHE A 37 -14.70 0.88 2.43
C PHE A 37 -13.91 2.06 1.85
N PHE A 38 -14.44 2.70 0.80
CA PHE A 38 -13.76 3.83 0.16
C PHE A 38 -13.82 5.10 1.00
N GLY A 39 -14.96 5.40 1.63
CA GLY A 39 -15.12 6.53 2.52
C GLY A 39 -14.20 6.43 3.75
N GLY A 40 -14.11 5.25 4.35
CA GLY A 40 -13.18 4.98 5.44
C GLY A 40 -11.71 5.12 5.00
N SER A 41 -11.36 4.60 3.82
CA SER A 41 -10.00 4.73 3.26
C SER A 41 -9.64 6.20 3.01
N ALA A 42 -10.59 7.00 2.51
CA ALA A 42 -10.43 8.44 2.34
C ALA A 42 -10.23 9.15 3.68
N LEU A 43 -11.00 8.79 4.72
CA LEU A 43 -10.81 9.33 6.07
C LEU A 43 -9.41 8.99 6.63
N ILE A 44 -8.91 7.77 6.41
CA ILE A 44 -7.54 7.39 6.79
C ILE A 44 -6.53 8.30 6.08
N ALA A 45 -6.66 8.48 4.75
CA ALA A 45 -5.78 9.36 4.00
C ALA A 45 -5.82 10.81 4.50
N VAL A 46 -7.02 11.36 4.72
CA VAL A 46 -7.22 12.70 5.31
C VAL A 46 -6.59 12.80 6.69
N SER A 47 -6.69 11.77 7.52
CA SER A 47 -6.06 11.76 8.85
C SER A 47 -4.53 11.81 8.75
N LEU A 48 -3.92 11.10 7.81
CA LEU A 48 -2.47 11.12 7.60
C LEU A 48 -2.00 12.47 7.05
N LEU A 49 -2.75 13.06 6.12
CA LEU A 49 -2.51 14.42 5.63
C LEU A 49 -2.62 15.44 6.77
N TRP A 50 -3.63 15.30 7.63
CA TRP A 50 -3.79 16.15 8.81
C TRP A 50 -2.64 15.99 9.81
N LEU A 51 -2.18 14.76 10.07
CA LEU A 51 -1.01 14.51 10.90
C LEU A 51 0.25 15.16 10.31
N SER A 52 0.34 15.24 8.98
CA SER A 52 1.44 15.93 8.31
C SER A 52 1.47 17.45 8.62
N SER A 53 0.41 18.05 9.14
CA SER A 53 0.45 19.43 9.63
C SER A 53 1.36 19.60 10.86
N CYS A 54 1.55 18.56 11.69
CA CYS A 54 2.59 18.56 12.75
C CYS A 54 3.99 18.73 12.17
N ILE A 55 4.14 18.32 10.91
CA ILE A 55 5.38 18.33 10.17
C ILE A 55 5.51 19.67 9.43
N PHE A 56 4.52 20.10 8.66
CA PHE A 56 4.71 21.26 7.78
C PHE A 56 4.38 22.62 8.41
N SER A 57 3.74 22.65 9.58
CA SER A 57 3.38 23.91 10.27
C SER A 57 3.85 23.93 11.74
N LYS A 58 4.15 25.12 12.25
CA LYS A 58 4.39 25.40 13.68
C LYS A 58 3.22 26.10 14.37
N GLU A 59 2.29 26.66 13.61
CA GLU A 59 1.28 27.60 14.11
C GLU A 59 0.17 26.91 14.90
N MET A 60 -0.11 25.64 14.58
CA MET A 60 -1.20 24.90 15.19
C MET A 60 -0.78 24.17 16.47
N ASN A 61 -1.64 24.12 17.49
CA ASN A 61 -1.41 23.37 18.71
C ASN A 61 -1.27 21.85 18.44
N SER A 62 -0.19 21.23 18.92
CA SER A 62 0.10 19.79 18.72
C SER A 62 -0.97 18.87 19.32
N GLY A 63 -1.52 19.22 20.48
CA GLY A 63 -2.57 18.47 21.15
C GLY A 63 -3.86 18.44 20.32
N TYR A 64 -4.24 19.57 19.74
CA TYR A 64 -5.39 19.67 18.83
C TYR A 64 -5.19 18.82 17.57
N ILE A 65 -4.03 18.93 16.92
CA ILE A 65 -3.73 18.15 15.70
C ILE A 65 -3.82 16.64 16.01
N LEU A 66 -3.19 16.19 17.09
CA LEU A 66 -3.19 14.78 17.49
C LEU A 66 -4.58 14.29 17.89
N GLN A 67 -5.40 15.14 18.52
CA GLN A 67 -6.77 14.80 18.89
C GLN A 67 -7.62 14.57 17.63
N VAL A 68 -7.61 15.53 16.69
CA VAL A 68 -8.36 15.41 15.42
C VAL A 68 -7.85 14.23 14.60
N PHE A 69 -6.52 14.05 14.48
CA PHE A 69 -5.92 12.90 13.83
C PHE A 69 -6.46 11.57 14.39
N ARG A 70 -6.45 11.40 15.71
CA ARG A 70 -6.92 10.17 16.36
C ARG A 70 -8.40 9.90 16.08
N TYR A 71 -9.24 10.94 16.10
CA TYR A 71 -10.67 10.78 15.80
C TYR A 71 -10.91 10.36 14.36
N ILE A 72 -10.33 11.09 13.39
CA ILE A 72 -10.52 10.81 11.96
C ILE A 72 -9.92 9.44 11.61
N LEU A 73 -8.72 9.11 12.12
CA LEU A 73 -8.09 7.81 11.88
C LEU A 73 -8.93 6.66 12.44
N THR A 74 -9.41 6.78 13.67
CA THR A 74 -10.22 5.72 14.31
C THR A 74 -11.54 5.53 13.56
N ALA A 75 -12.22 6.63 13.19
CA ALA A 75 -13.42 6.58 12.37
C ALA A 75 -13.14 5.90 11.03
N GLY A 76 -12.10 6.35 10.31
CA GLY A 76 -11.72 5.79 9.01
C GLY A 76 -11.38 4.30 9.07
N LEU A 77 -10.65 3.85 10.11
CA LEU A 77 -10.32 2.44 10.32
C LEU A 77 -11.57 1.59 10.58
N ILE A 78 -12.47 2.04 11.46
CA ILE A 78 -13.74 1.34 11.74
C ILE A 78 -14.58 1.27 10.47
N THR A 79 -14.81 2.40 9.80
CA THR A 79 -15.65 2.47 8.60
C THR A 79 -15.11 1.61 7.46
N SER A 80 -13.77 1.60 7.25
CA SER A 80 -13.13 0.74 6.25
C SER A 80 -13.30 -0.74 6.57
N PHE A 81 -13.10 -1.10 7.84
CA PHE A 81 -13.25 -2.46 8.34
C PHE A 81 -14.68 -2.97 8.18
N SER A 82 -15.67 -2.15 8.56
CA SER A 82 -17.10 -2.43 8.34
C SER A 82 -17.40 -2.65 6.86
N GLY A 83 -16.87 -1.79 5.98
CA GLY A 83 -17.02 -1.93 4.53
C GLY A 83 -16.51 -3.27 3.99
N LEU A 84 -15.30 -3.68 4.40
CA LEU A 84 -14.70 -4.97 4.01
C LEU A 84 -15.53 -6.18 4.48
N LEU A 85 -16.07 -6.13 5.69
CA LEU A 85 -16.96 -7.19 6.20
C LEU A 85 -18.26 -7.29 5.40
N LEU A 86 -18.90 -6.16 5.12
CA LEU A 86 -20.13 -6.11 4.32
C LEU A 86 -19.89 -6.55 2.86
N LEU A 87 -18.76 -6.17 2.27
CA LEU A 87 -18.35 -6.66 0.94
C LEU A 87 -18.19 -8.18 0.93
N SER A 88 -17.61 -8.75 1.99
CA SER A 88 -17.49 -10.21 2.13
C SER A 88 -18.84 -10.90 2.15
N GLY A 89 -19.81 -10.39 2.93
CA GLY A 89 -21.18 -10.92 2.95
C GLY A 89 -21.90 -10.80 1.60
N SER A 90 -21.77 -9.65 0.92
CA SER A 90 -22.35 -9.42 -0.40
C SER A 90 -21.82 -10.40 -1.46
N TYR A 91 -20.54 -10.72 -1.43
CA TYR A 91 -19.92 -11.64 -2.39
C TYR A 91 -20.36 -13.09 -2.16
N ILE A 92 -20.54 -13.51 -0.90
CA ILE A 92 -21.14 -14.82 -0.57
C ILE A 92 -22.54 -14.93 -1.19
N ARG A 93 -23.36 -13.89 -1.05
CA ARG A 93 -24.69 -13.84 -1.68
C ARG A 93 -24.62 -13.96 -3.19
N TYR A 94 -23.77 -13.18 -3.84
CA TYR A 94 -23.69 -13.19 -5.31
C TYR A 94 -23.23 -14.52 -5.87
N VAL A 95 -22.36 -15.25 -5.14
CA VAL A 95 -22.04 -16.63 -5.49
C VAL A 95 -23.25 -17.55 -5.27
N ALA A 96 -23.97 -17.42 -4.16
CA ALA A 96 -25.17 -18.21 -3.90
C ALA A 96 -26.31 -17.97 -4.92
N MET A 97 -26.25 -16.85 -5.66
CA MET A 97 -27.18 -16.48 -6.74
C MET A 97 -26.63 -16.78 -8.13
N ASP A 98 -25.52 -17.51 -8.26
CA ASP A 98 -24.82 -17.81 -9.51
C ASP A 98 -24.44 -16.57 -10.35
N ARG A 99 -24.30 -15.40 -9.72
CA ARG A 99 -23.87 -14.15 -10.36
C ARG A 99 -22.36 -13.97 -10.36
N LEU A 100 -21.66 -14.68 -9.49
CA LEU A 100 -20.21 -14.65 -9.34
C LEU A 100 -19.68 -16.07 -9.21
N SER A 101 -18.49 -16.33 -9.72
CA SER A 101 -17.82 -17.61 -9.55
C SER A 101 -17.39 -17.84 -8.09
N PRO A 102 -17.39 -19.09 -7.59
CA PRO A 102 -17.16 -19.38 -6.17
C PRO A 102 -15.83 -18.87 -5.58
N HIS A 103 -14.79 -18.73 -6.41
CA HIS A 103 -13.49 -18.25 -5.97
C HIS A 103 -13.50 -16.79 -5.46
N TRP A 104 -14.49 -15.98 -5.84
CA TRP A 104 -14.61 -14.59 -5.39
C TRP A 104 -14.98 -14.45 -3.91
N ILE A 105 -15.56 -15.49 -3.28
CA ILE A 105 -15.85 -15.48 -1.83
C ILE A 105 -14.59 -15.22 -1.00
N LEU A 106 -13.44 -15.68 -1.47
CA LEU A 106 -12.18 -15.55 -0.74
C LEU A 106 -11.56 -14.15 -0.84
N PHE A 107 -11.91 -13.36 -1.87
CA PHE A 107 -11.20 -12.11 -2.18
C PHE A 107 -11.24 -11.11 -1.01
N TRP A 108 -12.44 -10.69 -0.58
CA TRP A 108 -12.58 -9.68 0.48
C TRP A 108 -12.13 -10.14 1.87
N PRO A 109 -12.41 -11.39 2.31
CA PRO A 109 -11.84 -11.91 3.54
C PRO A 109 -10.30 -11.93 3.55
N LEU A 110 -9.66 -12.31 2.44
CA LEU A 110 -8.20 -12.31 2.34
C LEU A 110 -7.64 -10.88 2.42
N VAL A 111 -8.24 -9.93 1.71
CA VAL A 111 -7.86 -8.51 1.78
C VAL A 111 -8.02 -7.98 3.20
N LEU A 112 -9.12 -8.31 3.88
CA LEU A 112 -9.36 -7.92 5.27
C LEU A 112 -8.27 -8.45 6.21
N VAL A 113 -7.98 -9.75 6.15
CA VAL A 113 -6.94 -10.38 6.97
C VAL A 113 -5.57 -9.76 6.69
N ALA A 114 -5.23 -9.56 5.41
CA ALA A 114 -3.97 -8.94 5.02
C ALA A 114 -3.83 -7.50 5.57
N CYS A 115 -4.88 -6.68 5.44
CA CYS A 115 -4.92 -5.32 5.99
C CYS A 115 -4.78 -5.30 7.51
N LEU A 116 -5.43 -6.22 8.24
CA LEU A 116 -5.30 -6.32 9.69
C LEU A 116 -3.88 -6.67 10.12
N ILE A 117 -3.26 -7.67 9.49
CA ILE A 117 -1.88 -8.07 9.75
C ILE A 117 -0.93 -6.92 9.43
N PHE A 118 -1.13 -6.25 8.29
CA PHE A 118 -0.37 -5.08 7.88
C PHE A 118 -0.44 -3.98 8.94
N LEU A 119 -1.64 -3.52 9.31
CA LEU A 119 -1.82 -2.43 10.27
C LEU A 119 -1.28 -2.78 11.66
N ALA A 120 -1.59 -3.98 12.16
CA ALA A 120 -1.10 -4.43 13.46
C ALA A 120 0.43 -4.58 13.49
N GLY A 121 1.00 -5.11 12.41
CA GLY A 121 2.44 -5.27 12.25
C GLY A 121 3.17 -3.93 12.15
N MET A 122 2.64 -2.99 11.36
CA MET A 122 3.19 -1.65 11.22
C MET A 122 3.14 -0.89 12.55
N TYR A 123 2.02 -0.98 13.28
CA TYR A 123 1.90 -0.39 14.61
C TYR A 123 2.91 -0.99 15.60
N ARG A 124 3.03 -2.32 15.64
CA ARG A 124 4.01 -3.01 16.50
C ARG A 124 5.45 -2.59 16.19
N LYS A 125 5.82 -2.51 14.91
CA LYS A 125 7.21 -2.26 14.49
C LYS A 125 7.62 -0.79 14.53
N ILE A 126 6.77 0.10 14.05
CA ILE A 126 7.11 1.52 13.93
C ILE A 126 6.82 2.25 15.23
N ILE A 127 5.69 1.96 15.87
CA ILE A 127 5.26 2.67 17.08
C ILE A 127 5.70 1.92 18.32
N GLN A 128 5.10 0.77 18.63
CA GLN A 128 5.29 0.08 19.92
C GLN A 128 6.76 -0.24 20.20
N GLY A 129 7.48 -0.78 19.20
CA GLY A 129 8.90 -1.12 19.33
C GLY A 129 9.83 0.08 19.53
N ASN A 130 9.39 1.30 19.23
CA ASN A 130 10.20 2.51 19.35
C ASN A 130 9.73 3.46 20.45
N VAL A 131 8.69 3.12 21.24
CA VAL A 131 8.14 4.00 22.29
C VAL A 131 9.21 4.45 23.28
N GLU A 132 10.03 3.51 23.78
CA GLU A 132 11.09 3.85 24.75
C GLU A 132 12.17 4.74 24.12
N THR A 133 12.46 4.54 22.84
CA THR A 133 13.33 5.45 22.09
C THR A 133 12.70 6.84 22.01
N PHE A 134 11.43 6.95 21.63
CA PHE A 134 10.74 8.23 21.55
C PHE A 134 10.71 8.96 22.91
N LYS A 135 10.40 8.27 24.01
CA LYS A 135 10.44 8.84 25.38
C LYS A 135 11.82 9.34 25.75
N ARG A 136 12.87 8.54 25.49
CA ARG A 136 14.27 8.92 25.81
C ARG A 136 14.69 10.21 25.10
N TRP A 137 14.22 10.41 23.88
CA TRP A 137 14.61 11.56 23.05
C TRP A 137 13.61 12.71 23.05
N GLU A 138 12.46 12.57 23.74
CA GLU A 138 11.38 13.57 23.76
C GLU A 138 11.88 14.95 24.25
N ARG A 139 12.75 14.97 25.27
CA ARG A 139 13.31 16.21 25.82
C ARG A 139 14.15 17.03 24.82
N PHE A 140 14.69 16.38 23.79
CA PHE A 140 15.55 17.00 22.78
C PHE A 140 14.82 17.32 21.47
N ILE A 141 13.70 16.66 21.21
CA ILE A 141 12.95 16.77 19.96
C ILE A 141 11.70 17.60 20.23
N LYS A 142 11.86 18.92 20.22
CA LYS A 142 10.74 19.84 20.34
C LYS A 142 10.26 20.33 18.98
N ARG A 143 8.94 20.42 18.78
CA ARG A 143 8.36 20.87 17.52
C ARG A 143 8.75 22.31 17.15
N GLU A 144 8.99 23.15 18.15
CA GLU A 144 9.42 24.55 17.98
C GLU A 144 10.80 24.67 17.29
N ASP A 145 11.69 23.71 17.53
CA ASP A 145 13.07 23.70 17.02
C ASP A 145 13.18 23.16 15.59
N ARG A 146 12.06 22.73 15.03
CA ARG A 146 11.98 22.12 13.70
C ARG A 146 12.18 23.15 12.58
N GLU A 147 12.69 22.71 11.45
CA GLU A 147 12.85 23.48 10.21
C GLU A 147 11.96 22.91 9.09
N PRO A 148 10.73 23.43 8.88
CA PRO A 148 9.81 22.92 7.86
C PRO A 148 10.37 22.96 6.43
N ARG A 149 11.13 24.01 6.09
CA ARG A 149 11.77 24.15 4.77
C ARG A 149 12.82 23.06 4.52
N SER A 150 13.67 22.76 5.51
CA SER A 150 14.65 21.67 5.41
C SER A 150 13.96 20.32 5.22
N PHE A 151 12.84 20.11 5.91
CA PHE A 151 12.05 18.89 5.78
C PHE A 151 11.46 18.73 4.38
N LEU A 152 10.80 19.77 3.85
CA LEU A 152 10.24 19.75 2.49
C LEU A 152 11.31 19.48 1.44
N LYS A 153 12.46 20.15 1.56
CA LYS A 153 13.59 19.93 0.67
C LYS A 153 14.04 18.46 0.72
N ASN A 154 14.24 17.89 1.90
CA ASN A 154 14.67 16.49 2.03
C ASN A 154 13.59 15.48 1.64
N LEU A 155 12.30 15.81 1.79
CA LEU A 155 11.22 14.99 1.24
C LEU A 155 11.39 14.86 -0.28
N TRP A 156 11.55 15.98 -0.98
CA TRP A 156 11.77 15.98 -2.43
C TRP A 156 13.08 15.32 -2.82
N GLU A 157 14.18 15.68 -2.18
CA GLU A 157 15.52 15.23 -2.59
C GLU A 157 15.81 13.78 -2.20
N GLU A 158 15.42 13.34 -1.01
CA GLU A 158 15.86 12.06 -0.46
C GLU A 158 14.76 11.00 -0.42
N VAL A 159 13.48 11.38 -0.37
CA VAL A 159 12.36 10.43 -0.39
C VAL A 159 11.84 10.22 -1.81
N ILE A 160 11.52 11.30 -2.52
CA ILE A 160 10.94 11.26 -3.87
C ILE A 160 12.02 10.95 -4.92
N LEU A 161 13.11 11.75 -4.95
CA LEU A 161 14.16 11.63 -5.95
C LEU A 161 15.29 10.65 -5.57
N GLN A 162 15.41 10.33 -4.28
CA GLN A 162 16.43 9.43 -3.73
C GLN A 162 17.86 9.84 -4.15
N LYS A 163 18.18 11.14 -4.11
CA LYS A 163 19.43 11.73 -4.62
C LYS A 163 20.67 11.12 -3.95
N GLN A 164 20.67 10.89 -2.64
CA GLN A 164 21.80 10.26 -1.96
C GLN A 164 22.06 8.85 -2.51
N LEU A 165 21.03 8.04 -2.70
CA LEU A 165 21.18 6.68 -3.24
C LEU A 165 21.79 6.71 -4.64
N ARG A 166 21.41 7.70 -5.46
CA ARG A 166 21.98 7.94 -6.79
C ARG A 166 23.47 8.25 -6.73
N ARG A 167 23.89 9.12 -5.81
CA ARG A 167 25.30 9.47 -5.59
C ARG A 167 26.13 8.27 -5.13
N GLU A 168 25.55 7.40 -4.32
CA GLU A 168 26.24 6.21 -3.80
C GLU A 168 26.33 5.06 -4.82
N SER A 169 25.35 4.89 -5.71
CA SER A 169 25.43 3.96 -6.83
C SER A 169 24.23 4.11 -7.77
N HIS A 170 24.52 4.38 -9.04
CA HIS A 170 23.50 4.46 -10.09
C HIS A 170 22.68 3.18 -10.25
N ILE A 171 23.30 1.99 -10.15
CA ILE A 171 22.58 0.72 -10.28
C ILE A 171 21.66 0.51 -9.07
N ARG A 172 22.11 0.82 -7.84
CA ARG A 172 21.26 0.71 -6.64
C ARG A 172 20.05 1.63 -6.76
N TRP A 173 20.28 2.87 -7.20
CA TRP A 173 19.23 3.86 -7.41
C TRP A 173 18.25 3.43 -8.50
N LEU A 174 18.72 3.01 -9.67
CA LEU A 174 17.84 2.59 -10.79
C LEU A 174 16.87 1.49 -10.36
N ARG A 175 17.38 0.44 -9.71
CA ARG A 175 16.53 -0.65 -9.19
C ARG A 175 15.50 -0.15 -8.21
N HIS A 176 15.91 0.70 -7.27
CA HIS A 176 15.02 1.18 -6.23
C HIS A 176 13.96 2.12 -6.79
N VAL A 177 14.31 3.03 -7.70
CA VAL A 177 13.39 3.94 -8.35
C VAL A 177 12.37 3.18 -9.19
N LEU A 178 12.79 2.18 -9.95
CA LEU A 178 11.90 1.30 -10.72
C LEU A 178 10.89 0.58 -9.82
N ILE A 179 11.37 -0.03 -8.72
CA ILE A 179 10.49 -0.74 -7.78
C ILE A 179 9.57 0.24 -7.03
N PHE A 180 10.11 1.34 -6.50
CA PHE A 180 9.37 2.30 -5.68
C PHE A 180 8.28 3.01 -6.47
N TRP A 181 8.65 3.63 -7.61
CA TRP A 181 7.69 4.33 -8.45
C TRP A 181 6.78 3.38 -9.22
N GLY A 182 7.30 2.23 -9.65
CA GLY A 182 6.47 1.18 -10.22
C GLY A 182 5.38 0.74 -9.24
N PHE A 183 5.74 0.42 -8.00
CA PHE A 183 4.78 -0.03 -6.99
C PHE A 183 3.78 1.05 -6.59
N VAL A 184 4.25 2.25 -6.25
CA VAL A 184 3.38 3.36 -5.80
C VAL A 184 2.42 3.77 -6.91
N SER A 185 2.92 3.95 -8.13
CA SER A 185 2.08 4.36 -9.25
C SER A 185 1.13 3.24 -9.70
N LEU A 186 1.58 1.98 -9.74
CA LEU A 186 0.69 0.85 -10.04
C LEU A 186 -0.47 0.78 -9.05
N TRP A 187 -0.19 0.88 -7.76
CA TRP A 187 -1.23 0.86 -6.73
C TRP A 187 -2.23 2.02 -6.86
N LEU A 188 -1.74 3.25 -7.11
CA LEU A 188 -2.60 4.42 -7.31
C LEU A 188 -3.48 4.29 -8.56
N VAL A 189 -2.89 3.85 -9.67
CA VAL A 189 -3.60 3.67 -10.94
C VAL A 189 -4.59 2.52 -10.86
N ASP A 190 -4.24 1.38 -10.25
CA ASP A 190 -5.14 0.24 -10.05
C ASP A 190 -6.32 0.59 -9.13
N PHE A 191 -6.05 1.34 -8.07
CA PHE A 191 -7.10 1.86 -7.20
C PHE A 191 -8.07 2.78 -7.96
N ALA A 192 -7.55 3.75 -8.72
CA ALA A 192 -8.36 4.66 -9.52
C ALA A 192 -9.14 3.91 -10.62
N PHE A 193 -8.49 2.95 -11.28
CA PHE A 193 -9.11 2.08 -12.27
C PHE A 193 -10.27 1.29 -11.67
N ALA A 194 -10.09 0.69 -10.50
CA ALA A 194 -11.14 -0.05 -9.82
C ALA A 194 -12.32 0.86 -9.44
N VAL A 195 -12.05 2.05 -8.88
CA VAL A 195 -13.10 3.04 -8.56
C VAL A 195 -13.89 3.42 -9.81
N ILE A 196 -13.22 3.84 -10.87
CA ILE A 196 -13.85 4.41 -12.05
C ILE A 196 -14.55 3.35 -12.89
N THR A 197 -13.92 2.19 -13.10
CA THR A 197 -14.42 1.19 -14.06
C THR A 197 -15.30 0.12 -13.42
N LYS A 198 -15.12 -0.18 -12.12
CA LYS A 198 -15.88 -1.24 -11.43
C LYS A 198 -16.93 -0.67 -10.48
N TYR A 199 -16.59 0.35 -9.69
CA TYR A 199 -17.45 0.79 -8.59
C TYR A 199 -18.38 1.94 -8.94
N LEU A 200 -17.96 2.97 -9.69
CA LEU A 200 -18.84 4.06 -10.13
C LEU A 200 -20.08 3.56 -10.91
N PRO A 201 -19.98 2.57 -11.81
CA PRO A 201 -21.16 2.05 -12.50
C PRO A 201 -22.23 1.46 -11.59
N ILE A 202 -21.84 0.93 -10.42
CA ILE A 202 -22.79 0.42 -9.42
C ILE A 202 -23.65 1.55 -8.84
N PHE A 203 -23.15 2.79 -8.87
CA PHE A 203 -23.87 3.99 -8.46
C PHE A 203 -24.63 4.67 -9.61
N GLY A 204 -24.73 4.04 -10.79
CA GLY A 204 -25.49 4.56 -11.92
C GLY A 204 -24.69 5.48 -12.86
N TRP A 205 -23.37 5.58 -12.67
CA TRP A 205 -22.51 6.25 -13.65
C TRP A 205 -22.37 5.37 -14.90
N PRO A 206 -22.27 5.96 -16.11
CA PRO A 206 -22.09 5.17 -17.32
C PRO A 206 -20.77 4.39 -17.27
N PRO A 207 -20.74 3.11 -17.70
CA PRO A 207 -19.51 2.34 -17.76
C PRO A 207 -18.56 2.98 -18.75
N LEU A 208 -17.28 3.03 -18.39
CA LEU A 208 -16.25 3.61 -19.26
C LEU A 208 -16.05 2.73 -20.51
N PRO A 209 -16.24 3.26 -21.73
CA PRO A 209 -16.02 2.51 -22.97
C PRO A 209 -14.59 1.99 -23.06
N LYS A 210 -14.42 0.77 -23.59
CA LYS A 210 -13.12 0.08 -23.62
C LYS A 210 -12.07 0.79 -24.48
N ASP A 211 -12.54 1.43 -25.54
CA ASP A 211 -11.79 2.18 -26.55
C ASP A 211 -11.61 3.66 -26.19
N SER A 212 -12.23 4.15 -25.11
CA SER A 212 -12.07 5.54 -24.69
C SER A 212 -10.63 5.85 -24.27
N ALA A 213 -10.16 7.07 -24.56
CA ALA A 213 -8.80 7.51 -24.23
C ALA A 213 -8.44 7.34 -22.75
N VAL A 214 -9.41 7.54 -21.85
CA VAL A 214 -9.22 7.35 -20.41
C VAL A 214 -8.99 5.88 -20.07
N ARG A 215 -9.78 4.96 -20.66
CA ARG A 215 -9.64 3.53 -20.41
C ARG A 215 -8.33 2.99 -20.96
N VAL A 216 -8.01 3.37 -22.18
CA VAL A 216 -6.75 3.07 -22.85
C VAL A 216 -5.55 3.58 -22.03
N GLY A 217 -5.65 4.79 -21.47
CA GLY A 217 -4.64 5.33 -20.57
C GLY A 217 -4.44 4.48 -19.32
N PHE A 218 -5.53 4.01 -18.69
CA PHE A 218 -5.43 3.08 -17.57
C PHE A 218 -4.72 1.78 -17.94
N ASP A 219 -5.14 1.14 -19.04
CA ASP A 219 -4.57 -0.12 -19.49
C ASP A 219 -3.06 0.04 -19.75
N PHE A 220 -2.63 1.14 -20.40
CA PHE A 220 -1.22 1.48 -20.60
C PHE A 220 -0.46 1.69 -19.29
N PHE A 221 -0.96 2.51 -18.37
CA PHE A 221 -0.22 2.86 -17.15
C PHE A 221 -0.12 1.67 -16.18
N LEU A 222 -1.15 0.83 -16.09
CA LEU A 222 -1.09 -0.42 -15.32
C LEU A 222 0.01 -1.33 -15.86
N ASP A 223 0.04 -1.53 -17.17
CA ASP A 223 1.02 -2.38 -17.86
C ASP A 223 2.44 -1.76 -17.80
N PHE A 224 2.58 -0.45 -17.88
CA PHE A 224 3.87 0.24 -17.74
C PHE A 224 4.44 0.17 -16.32
N PHE A 225 3.63 0.47 -15.29
CA PHE A 225 4.11 0.47 -13.90
C PHE A 225 4.38 -0.95 -13.39
N GLY A 226 3.60 -1.95 -13.83
CA GLY A 226 3.94 -3.35 -13.56
C GLY A 226 5.27 -3.76 -14.19
N LEU A 227 5.61 -3.26 -15.39
CA LEU A 227 6.87 -3.57 -16.07
C LEU A 227 8.04 -2.91 -15.36
N MET A 228 7.85 -1.70 -14.82
CA MET A 228 8.84 -1.07 -13.94
C MET A 228 9.15 -1.95 -12.73
N ILE A 229 8.13 -2.50 -12.06
CA ILE A 229 8.32 -3.41 -10.93
C ILE A 229 9.06 -4.68 -11.37
N LEU A 230 8.61 -5.30 -12.46
CA LEU A 230 9.18 -6.56 -12.97
C LEU A 230 10.65 -6.37 -13.35
N THR A 231 10.96 -5.28 -14.06
CA THR A 231 12.33 -4.92 -14.46
C THR A 231 13.19 -4.59 -13.24
N GLY A 232 12.70 -3.75 -12.33
CA GLY A 232 13.44 -3.36 -11.13
C GLY A 232 13.76 -4.55 -10.21
N THR A 233 12.81 -5.46 -10.03
CA THR A 233 13.00 -6.69 -9.26
C THR A 233 13.91 -7.69 -9.98
N ALA A 234 13.80 -7.86 -11.30
CA ALA A 234 14.72 -8.69 -12.08
C ALA A 234 16.17 -8.20 -11.94
N VAL A 235 16.41 -6.90 -12.13
CA VAL A 235 17.75 -6.30 -11.96
C VAL A 235 18.25 -6.46 -10.51
N ALA A 236 17.37 -6.38 -9.50
CA ALA A 236 17.72 -6.63 -8.10
C ALA A 236 18.14 -8.07 -7.83
N LEU A 237 17.43 -9.05 -8.39
CA LEU A 237 17.75 -10.47 -8.26
C LEU A 237 19.06 -10.81 -8.97
N LEU A 238 19.22 -10.39 -10.22
CA LEU A 238 20.43 -10.62 -11.02
C LEU A 238 21.66 -9.98 -10.36
N TRP A 239 21.53 -8.75 -9.88
CA TRP A 239 22.61 -8.10 -9.14
C TRP A 239 22.93 -8.83 -7.84
N GLY A 240 21.90 -9.28 -7.11
CA GLY A 240 22.06 -10.05 -5.88
C GLY A 240 22.85 -11.35 -6.08
N LEU A 241 22.64 -12.04 -7.20
CA LEU A 241 23.43 -13.21 -7.58
C LEU A 241 24.91 -12.84 -7.81
N ARG A 242 25.18 -11.72 -8.51
CA ARG A 242 26.53 -11.24 -8.80
C ARG A 242 27.32 -10.86 -7.54
N VAL A 243 26.67 -10.21 -6.56
CA VAL A 243 27.35 -9.71 -5.36
C VAL A 243 27.33 -10.69 -4.17
N ARG A 244 26.80 -11.91 -4.36
CA ARG A 244 26.58 -12.91 -3.29
C ARG A 244 27.84 -13.28 -2.51
N ARG A 245 29.03 -13.21 -3.13
CA ARG A 245 30.33 -13.51 -2.52
C ARG A 245 31.11 -12.26 -2.07
N THR A 246 30.46 -11.10 -2.03
CA THR A 246 31.08 -9.82 -1.68
C THR A 246 30.44 -9.23 -0.43
N THR A 247 31.12 -8.26 0.20
CA THR A 247 30.57 -7.47 1.32
C THR A 247 29.30 -6.70 0.94
N GLN A 248 29.08 -6.44 -0.35
CA GLN A 248 27.89 -5.73 -0.85
C GLN A 248 26.59 -6.54 -0.75
N LYS A 249 26.65 -7.83 -0.41
CA LYS A 249 25.48 -8.67 -0.13
C LYS A 249 24.53 -8.05 0.91
N ILE A 250 25.04 -7.25 1.85
CA ILE A 250 24.22 -6.57 2.86
C ILE A 250 23.14 -5.65 2.26
N TYR A 251 23.36 -5.16 1.03
CA TYR A 251 22.43 -4.30 0.31
C TYR A 251 21.47 -5.09 -0.60
N THR A 252 21.43 -6.42 -0.47
CA THR A 252 20.52 -7.28 -1.23
C THR A 252 19.29 -7.63 -0.39
N ASP A 253 18.12 -7.30 -0.92
CA ASP A 253 16.85 -7.81 -0.39
C ASP A 253 16.20 -8.85 -1.30
N THR A 254 16.93 -9.96 -1.49
CA THR A 254 16.52 -11.06 -2.38
C THR A 254 15.13 -11.61 -2.08
N PRO A 255 14.73 -11.88 -0.81
CA PRO A 255 13.39 -12.41 -0.52
C PRO A 255 12.27 -11.46 -0.92
N THR A 256 12.36 -10.18 -0.56
CA THR A 256 11.37 -9.17 -0.93
C THR A 256 11.31 -8.97 -2.44
N ALA A 257 12.46 -8.87 -3.10
CA ALA A 257 12.54 -8.69 -4.54
C ALA A 257 11.94 -9.90 -5.29
N ALA A 258 12.23 -11.13 -4.85
CA ALA A 258 11.67 -12.34 -5.43
C ALA A 258 10.16 -12.41 -5.21
N PHE A 259 9.70 -12.08 -4.00
CA PHE A 259 8.28 -12.06 -3.69
C PHE A 259 7.54 -11.06 -4.60
N LEU A 260 8.01 -9.83 -4.68
CA LEU A 260 7.39 -8.81 -5.52
C LEU A 260 7.48 -9.15 -7.02
N PHE A 261 8.58 -9.78 -7.46
CA PHE A 261 8.71 -10.30 -8.83
C PHE A 261 7.62 -11.33 -9.13
N ILE A 262 7.38 -12.29 -8.22
CA ILE A 262 6.34 -13.32 -8.39
C ILE A 262 4.94 -12.68 -8.45
N VAL A 263 4.65 -11.68 -7.61
CA VAL A 263 3.38 -10.95 -7.65
C VAL A 263 3.19 -10.28 -9.02
N ALA A 264 4.17 -9.48 -9.47
CA ALA A 264 4.07 -8.78 -10.75
C ALA A 264 3.98 -9.74 -11.94
N PHE A 265 4.84 -10.77 -11.96
CA PHE A 265 4.88 -11.77 -13.02
C PHE A 265 3.57 -12.53 -13.15
N THR A 266 3.02 -13.01 -12.03
CA THR A 266 1.72 -13.71 -12.04
C THR A 266 0.57 -12.80 -12.47
N GLY A 267 0.64 -11.51 -12.16
CA GLY A 267 -0.32 -10.50 -12.65
C GLY A 267 -0.37 -10.46 -14.18
N TYR A 268 0.79 -10.41 -14.83
CA TYR A 268 0.86 -10.46 -16.30
C TYR A 268 0.39 -11.76 -16.90
N LEU A 269 0.64 -12.90 -16.24
CA LEU A 269 0.12 -14.17 -16.73
C LEU A 269 -1.42 -14.22 -16.64
N VAL A 270 -2.01 -13.69 -15.56
CA VAL A 270 -3.47 -13.58 -15.40
C VAL A 270 -4.05 -12.67 -16.49
N GLU A 271 -3.43 -11.51 -16.72
CA GLU A 271 -3.85 -10.59 -17.77
C GLU A 271 -3.72 -11.21 -19.17
N GLY A 272 -2.60 -11.85 -19.47
CA GLY A 272 -2.37 -12.50 -20.76
C GLY A 272 -3.40 -13.60 -21.05
N LEU A 273 -3.73 -14.43 -20.05
CA LEU A 273 -4.81 -15.42 -20.18
C LEU A 273 -6.18 -14.77 -20.43
N ARG A 274 -6.48 -13.67 -19.71
CA ARG A 274 -7.73 -12.91 -19.89
C ARG A 274 -7.82 -12.31 -21.30
N LEU A 275 -6.73 -11.77 -21.83
CA LEU A 275 -6.69 -11.17 -23.16
C LEU A 275 -6.68 -12.22 -24.28
N ALA A 276 -6.03 -13.37 -24.07
CA ALA A 276 -6.03 -14.48 -25.03
C ALA A 276 -7.41 -15.11 -25.23
N ALA A 277 -8.27 -15.05 -24.20
CA ALA A 277 -9.64 -15.55 -24.26
C ALA A 277 -10.63 -14.62 -24.99
N LEU A 278 -10.19 -13.43 -25.41
CA LEU A 278 -11.03 -12.45 -26.10
C LEU A 278 -10.58 -12.26 -27.57
N PRO A 279 -11.52 -11.98 -28.50
CA PRO A 279 -11.16 -11.51 -29.83
C PRO A 279 -10.25 -10.28 -29.75
N TYR A 280 -9.26 -10.22 -30.62
CA TYR A 280 -8.33 -9.10 -30.63
C TYR A 280 -9.03 -7.81 -31.09
N GLU A 281 -8.84 -6.74 -30.33
CA GLU A 281 -9.32 -5.40 -30.64
C GLU A 281 -8.14 -4.40 -30.58
N PRO A 282 -8.11 -3.33 -31.40
CA PRO A 282 -6.98 -2.40 -31.46
C PRO A 282 -6.57 -1.81 -30.10
N TYR A 283 -7.54 -1.49 -29.23
CA TYR A 283 -7.26 -0.92 -27.90
C TYR A 283 -6.51 -1.90 -26.98
N MET A 284 -6.51 -3.20 -27.25
CA MET A 284 -5.76 -4.19 -26.46
C MET A 284 -4.24 -4.03 -26.61
N GLY A 285 -3.78 -3.31 -27.64
CA GLY A 285 -2.36 -3.00 -27.83
C GLY A 285 -1.75 -2.14 -26.72
N TYR A 286 -2.57 -1.44 -25.92
CA TYR A 286 -2.10 -0.61 -24.81
C TYR A 286 -1.78 -1.43 -23.55
N SER A 287 -2.38 -2.60 -23.38
CA SER A 287 -1.87 -3.66 -22.48
C SER A 287 -0.73 -4.41 -23.18
N PHE A 288 0.34 -3.73 -23.57
CA PHE A 288 1.36 -4.24 -24.50
C PHE A 288 2.04 -5.53 -24.00
N LEU A 289 2.40 -5.62 -22.72
CA LEU A 289 3.03 -6.78 -22.12
C LEU A 289 2.01 -7.89 -21.85
N GLY A 290 0.82 -7.55 -21.35
CA GLY A 290 -0.29 -8.51 -21.29
C GLY A 290 -0.62 -9.13 -22.65
N ASN A 291 -0.63 -8.32 -23.71
CA ASN A 291 -0.90 -8.72 -25.09
C ASN A 291 0.25 -9.54 -25.69
N PHE A 292 1.49 -9.21 -25.33
CA PHE A 292 2.67 -10.03 -25.65
C PHE A 292 2.56 -11.41 -25.03
N VAL A 293 2.22 -11.52 -23.73
CA VAL A 293 1.96 -12.81 -23.08
C VAL A 293 0.81 -13.55 -23.77
N ALA A 294 -0.29 -12.85 -24.08
CA ALA A 294 -1.44 -13.44 -24.77
C ALA A 294 -1.09 -14.00 -26.16
N SER A 295 -0.11 -13.43 -26.87
CA SER A 295 0.31 -13.89 -28.20
C SER A 295 0.87 -15.31 -28.20
N PHE A 296 1.47 -15.77 -27.10
CA PHE A 296 1.97 -17.14 -26.95
C PHE A 296 0.87 -18.15 -26.62
N ILE A 297 -0.31 -17.69 -26.19
CA ILE A 297 -1.39 -18.55 -25.69
C ILE A 297 -2.52 -18.64 -26.71
N ARG A 298 -2.74 -17.59 -27.51
CA ARG A 298 -3.76 -17.58 -28.57
C ARG A 298 -3.55 -18.74 -29.55
N GLY A 299 -4.63 -19.44 -29.88
CA GLY A 299 -4.61 -20.60 -30.79
C GLY A 299 -4.18 -21.92 -30.16
N THR A 300 -3.99 -21.98 -28.83
CA THR A 300 -3.76 -23.24 -28.11
C THR A 300 -5.07 -23.86 -27.62
N ASP A 301 -5.11 -25.19 -27.48
CA ASP A 301 -6.24 -25.96 -26.94
C ASP A 301 -6.36 -25.91 -25.40
N LEU A 302 -5.68 -24.97 -24.75
CA LEU A 302 -5.66 -24.88 -23.30
C LEU A 302 -7.04 -24.52 -22.75
N SER A 303 -7.43 -25.17 -21.65
CA SER A 303 -8.64 -24.77 -20.90
C SER A 303 -8.41 -23.42 -20.22
N PHE A 304 -8.67 -22.34 -20.96
CA PHE A 304 -8.45 -20.96 -20.53
C PHE A 304 -9.10 -20.67 -19.17
N SER A 305 -10.32 -21.18 -18.95
CA SER A 305 -11.09 -20.92 -17.72
C SER A 305 -10.46 -21.53 -16.47
N SER A 306 -10.03 -22.80 -16.53
CA SER A 306 -9.47 -23.51 -15.37
C SER A 306 -8.08 -23.01 -14.99
N ILE A 307 -7.21 -22.80 -15.99
CA ILE A 307 -5.85 -22.29 -15.78
C ILE A 307 -5.91 -20.85 -15.27
N HIS A 308 -6.75 -20.00 -15.88
CA HIS A 308 -6.96 -18.64 -15.40
C HIS A 308 -7.46 -18.62 -13.96
N ARG A 309 -8.42 -19.48 -13.58
CA ARG A 309 -8.93 -19.55 -12.20
C ARG A 309 -7.83 -19.91 -11.20
N GLY A 310 -7.02 -20.93 -11.48
CA GLY A 310 -5.94 -21.36 -10.59
C GLY A 310 -4.88 -20.27 -10.42
N LEU A 311 -4.47 -19.66 -11.52
CA LEU A 311 -3.45 -18.61 -11.53
C LEU A 311 -3.97 -17.30 -10.90
N TRP A 312 -5.24 -16.96 -11.13
CA TRP A 312 -5.88 -15.82 -10.47
C TRP A 312 -5.94 -16.01 -8.96
N LEU A 313 -6.31 -17.20 -8.47
CA LEU A 313 -6.29 -17.52 -7.04
C LEU A 313 -4.87 -17.38 -6.49
N PHE A 314 -3.88 -17.98 -7.15
CA PHE A 314 -2.48 -17.86 -6.76
C PHE A 314 -2.03 -16.39 -6.67
N HIS A 315 -2.36 -15.58 -7.68
CA HIS A 315 -2.05 -14.15 -7.72
C HIS A 315 -2.71 -13.37 -6.58
N VAL A 316 -3.99 -13.63 -6.28
CA VAL A 316 -4.69 -12.98 -5.16
C VAL A 316 -4.07 -13.36 -3.82
N PHE A 317 -3.81 -14.66 -3.60
CA PHE A 317 -3.18 -15.14 -2.36
C PHE A 317 -1.79 -14.54 -2.16
N ILE A 318 -0.93 -14.57 -3.19
CA ILE A 318 0.44 -14.06 -3.09
C ILE A 318 0.45 -12.54 -2.93
N SER A 319 -0.49 -11.81 -3.54
CA SER A 319 -0.66 -10.37 -3.34
C SER A 319 -1.11 -10.02 -1.91
N CYS A 320 -2.08 -10.76 -1.36
CA CYS A 320 -2.52 -10.56 0.03
C CYS A 320 -1.40 -10.93 1.02
N ALA A 321 -0.67 -12.01 0.73
CA ALA A 321 0.49 -12.41 1.53
C ALA A 321 1.60 -11.35 1.49
N PHE A 322 1.81 -10.67 0.36
CA PHE A 322 2.77 -9.57 0.25
C PHE A 322 2.38 -8.39 1.13
N ILE A 323 1.09 -7.99 1.15
CA ILE A 323 0.56 -6.96 2.04
C ILE A 323 0.79 -7.34 3.51
N ALA A 324 0.49 -8.58 3.89
CA ALA A 324 0.70 -9.11 5.24
C ALA A 324 2.19 -9.24 5.61
N TYR A 325 3.08 -9.42 4.64
CA TYR A 325 4.54 -9.52 4.80
C TYR A 325 5.24 -8.15 4.91
N PHE A 326 4.59 -7.07 4.48
CA PHE A 326 5.13 -5.71 4.54
C PHE A 326 5.71 -5.28 5.93
N PRO A 327 5.10 -5.60 7.09
CA PRO A 327 5.66 -5.24 8.40
C PRO A 327 6.89 -6.09 8.82
N VAL A 328 7.41 -6.97 7.97
CA VAL A 328 8.64 -7.71 8.25
C VAL A 328 9.87 -6.81 8.16
N LYS A 329 10.91 -7.13 8.96
CA LYS A 329 12.10 -6.27 9.21
C LYS A 329 12.73 -5.66 7.95
N ARG A 330 12.71 -6.39 6.83
CA ARG A 330 13.26 -5.86 5.59
C ARG A 330 12.31 -4.83 5.01
N LEU A 331 11.10 -5.17 4.53
CA LEU A 331 10.15 -4.20 3.92
C LEU A 331 9.79 -2.97 4.76
N VAL A 332 9.82 -3.04 6.09
CA VAL A 332 9.60 -1.86 6.95
C VAL A 332 10.57 -0.72 6.63
N HIS A 333 11.74 -1.00 6.04
CA HIS A 333 12.68 0.02 5.56
C HIS A 333 12.05 1.03 4.60
N SER A 334 11.05 0.61 3.80
CA SER A 334 10.32 1.48 2.87
C SER A 334 9.58 2.60 3.59
N CYS A 335 9.23 2.41 4.87
CA CYS A 335 8.61 3.45 5.70
C CYS A 335 9.62 4.09 6.68
N ALA A 336 10.50 3.29 7.27
CA ALA A 336 11.43 3.77 8.29
C ALA A 336 12.56 4.64 7.71
N THR A 337 13.06 4.33 6.51
CA THR A 337 14.17 5.07 5.89
C THR A 337 13.76 6.50 5.53
N PRO A 338 12.60 6.75 4.88
CA PRO A 338 12.12 8.11 4.66
C PRO A 338 12.00 8.92 5.95
N VAL A 339 11.40 8.34 7.00
CA VAL A 339 11.27 9.01 8.31
C VAL A 339 12.63 9.34 8.90
N GLY A 340 13.59 8.41 8.84
CA GLY A 340 14.97 8.63 9.29
C GLY A 340 15.67 9.76 8.54
N LYS A 341 15.60 9.79 7.21
CA LYS A 341 16.17 10.85 6.36
C LYS A 341 15.56 12.21 6.70
N LEU A 342 14.25 12.25 6.88
CA LEU A 342 13.53 13.45 7.25
C LEU A 342 13.91 13.95 8.65
N MET A 343 14.15 13.07 9.61
CA MET A 343 14.67 13.45 10.93
C MET A 343 16.12 13.94 10.87
N GLN A 344 16.97 13.33 10.03
CA GLN A 344 18.36 13.75 9.83
C GLN A 344 18.49 15.13 9.18
N SER A 345 17.45 15.61 8.49
CA SER A 345 17.43 16.96 7.91
C SER A 345 17.43 18.10 8.93
N GLN A 346 17.14 17.79 10.20
CA GLN A 346 16.87 18.77 11.24
C GLN A 346 18.14 19.10 12.03
N LYS A 347 19.07 19.81 11.38
CA LYS A 347 20.41 20.08 11.92
C LYS A 347 20.38 20.83 13.23
N THR A 348 19.58 21.89 13.36
CA THR A 348 19.50 22.65 14.62
C THR A 348 18.99 21.79 15.78
N MET A 349 18.02 20.91 15.56
CA MET A 349 17.57 19.96 16.59
C MET A 349 18.66 18.95 16.98
N LEU A 350 19.41 18.45 15.99
CA LEU A 350 20.51 17.51 16.22
C LEU A 350 21.67 18.17 16.98
N ASP A 351 22.03 19.40 16.65
CA ASP A 351 23.09 20.14 17.32
C ASP A 351 22.75 20.41 18.80
N LYS A 352 21.49 20.79 19.09
CA LYS A 352 20.99 20.94 20.46
C LYS A 352 21.11 19.63 21.24
N LYS A 353 20.76 18.50 20.61
CA LYS A 353 20.92 17.16 21.20
C LYS A 353 22.38 16.85 21.50
N VAL A 354 23.29 17.09 20.56
CA VAL A 354 24.72 16.83 20.76
C VAL A 354 25.25 17.66 21.93
N LYS A 355 24.96 18.97 21.95
CA LYS A 355 25.38 19.86 23.04
C LYS A 355 24.86 19.40 24.40
N GLY A 356 23.59 19.02 24.52
CA GLY A 356 23.01 18.55 25.77
C GLY A 356 23.56 17.21 26.25
N VAL A 357 23.94 16.30 25.33
CA VAL A 357 24.61 15.04 25.70
C VAL A 357 26.04 15.32 26.14
N VAL A 358 26.78 16.17 25.42
CA VAL A 358 28.15 16.53 25.76
C VAL A 358 28.20 17.27 27.10
N SER A 359 27.28 18.20 27.37
CA SER A 359 27.25 18.91 28.65
C SER A 359 27.00 17.96 29.83
N GLY A 360 26.07 17.01 29.70
CA GLY A 360 25.81 16.02 30.75
C GLY A 360 26.91 14.98 30.92
N LEU A 361 27.76 14.76 29.91
CA LEU A 361 28.96 13.93 30.03
C LEU A 361 30.12 14.67 30.69
N LEU A 362 30.22 15.98 30.45
CA LEU A 362 31.28 16.83 31.02
C LEU A 362 30.97 17.24 32.47
N ASN A 363 29.69 17.40 32.81
CA ASN A 363 29.23 17.77 34.15
C ASN A 363 28.25 16.70 34.69
N PRO A 364 28.75 15.55 35.17
CA PRO A 364 27.89 14.44 35.61
C PRO A 364 27.20 14.65 36.97
N GLU A 365 27.54 15.72 37.72
CA GLU A 365 27.02 16.00 39.07
C GLU A 365 25.90 17.06 39.13
N GLU A 366 25.50 17.64 37.99
CA GLU A 366 24.26 18.41 37.80
C GLU A 366 23.22 17.59 37.03
#